data_AF-A0A182FPP2-F1
#
_entry.id   AF-A0A182FPP2-F1
#
_cell.length_a   1.000
_cell.length_b   1.000
_cell.length_c   1.000
_cell.angle_alpha   90.00
_cell.angle_beta   90.00
_cell.angle_gamma   90.00
#
_symmetry.space_group_name_H-M   'P 1'
#
loop_
_entity.id
_entity.type
_entity.pdbx_description
1 polymer ?
#
loop_
_entity_poly.entity_id
_entity_poly.type
_entity_poly.pdbx_seq_one_letter_code
_entity_poly.pdbx_strand_id
1 'polypeptide(L)'
;MKLLWVIIAVAMVASNVFGGPVKRESPPQEESASVLEEIGGNFEGDMVLTPEQENAVKYGYTAVIGEFYKWPNNIVPYAIDKNAFTVSQQNSIVSALQQIELVSCVRFVPRTTEKDYVMVQGDSGCWATLGHRGGMQTVNLQPSGCMTRGTIIHEFLHALGFVHMQSASDRDFYVDINYNAIQAGKQSNFERYSSNVIDDFGIPYDYDSVMHYPRTAFTANGQETIIPKQPGVAIGQRVGLSYKDIKRLNKLYPKCY
;
A
#
# COMPACT_ATOMS: atom_id res chain seq x y z
N MET A 1 -36.07 48.86 -22.46
CA MET A 1 -35.96 47.50 -21.90
C MET A 1 -35.57 46.54 -23.02
N LYS A 2 -34.65 45.60 -22.72
CA LYS A 2 -33.98 44.59 -23.59
C LYS A 2 -32.69 45.05 -24.27
N LEU A 3 -31.57 44.33 -24.23
CA LEU A 3 -31.05 43.26 -23.35
C LEU A 3 -29.56 43.14 -23.77
N LEU A 4 -28.61 43.43 -22.87
CA LEU A 4 -27.18 43.31 -23.14
C LEU A 4 -26.76 41.84 -23.03
N TRP A 5 -26.14 41.30 -24.07
CA TRP A 5 -25.55 39.97 -24.06
C TRP A 5 -24.19 40.03 -23.36
N VAL A 6 -24.09 39.41 -22.19
CA VAL A 6 -22.81 39.18 -21.50
C VAL A 6 -22.24 37.87 -22.03
N ILE A 7 -21.16 37.96 -22.79
CA ILE A 7 -20.34 36.81 -23.17
C ILE A 7 -19.43 36.50 -21.98
N ILE A 8 -19.73 35.43 -21.25
CA ILE A 8 -18.86 34.90 -20.21
C ILE A 8 -17.82 34.00 -20.88
N ALA A 9 -16.59 34.50 -20.98
CA ALA A 9 -15.44 33.69 -21.33
C ALA A 9 -15.05 32.85 -20.10
N VAL A 10 -15.35 31.55 -20.15
CA VAL A 10 -14.84 30.60 -19.16
C VAL A 10 -13.40 30.26 -19.54
N ALA A 11 -12.44 30.84 -18.81
CA ALA A 11 -11.05 30.38 -18.86
C ALA A 11 -11.00 29.00 -18.19
N MET A 12 -10.87 27.94 -18.99
CA MET A 12 -10.47 26.63 -18.47
C MET A 12 -9.03 26.76 -17.98
N VAL A 13 -8.84 26.78 -16.67
CA VAL A 13 -7.54 26.55 -16.07
C VAL A 13 -7.27 25.05 -16.22
N ALA A 14 -6.53 24.68 -17.27
CA ALA A 14 -5.94 23.36 -17.38
C ALA A 14 -4.85 23.27 -16.31
N SER A 15 -5.19 22.78 -15.12
CA SER A 15 -4.19 22.29 -14.18
C SER A 15 -3.61 21.00 -14.77
N ASN A 16 -2.45 21.11 -15.42
CA ASN A 16 -1.58 19.98 -15.66
C ASN A 16 -1.09 19.47 -14.30
N VAL A 17 -1.91 18.65 -13.63
CA VAL A 17 -1.48 17.89 -12.46
C VAL A 17 -0.63 16.76 -12.99
N PHE A 18 0.65 17.05 -13.22
CA PHE A 18 1.64 16.00 -13.33
C PHE A 18 1.64 15.25 -12.01
N GLY A 19 1.24 13.98 -12.02
CA GLY A 19 1.31 13.08 -10.88
C GLY A 19 2.77 12.90 -10.44
N GLY A 20 3.21 13.75 -9.52
CA GLY A 20 4.49 13.64 -8.86
C GLY A 20 4.34 12.90 -7.52
N PRO A 21 5.45 12.41 -6.94
CA PRO A 21 5.44 11.96 -5.55
C PRO A 21 4.89 13.09 -4.66
N VAL A 22 3.93 12.77 -3.80
CA VAL A 22 3.32 13.76 -2.92
C VAL A 22 4.40 14.24 -1.96
N LYS A 23 4.73 15.54 -2.02
CA LYS A 23 5.61 16.15 -1.04
C LYS A 23 4.90 16.15 0.31
N ARG A 24 5.62 15.73 1.36
CA ARG A 24 5.15 15.84 2.73
C ARG A 24 5.03 17.32 3.10
N GLU A 25 3.81 17.82 3.15
CA GLU A 25 3.52 19.21 3.57
C GLU A 25 3.25 19.31 5.08
N SER A 26 2.86 18.20 5.73
CA SER A 26 2.50 18.12 7.14
C SER A 26 3.57 17.47 8.03
N PRO A 27 3.71 17.91 9.31
CA PRO A 27 4.61 17.28 10.26
C PRO A 27 4.31 15.78 10.43
N PRO A 28 5.28 14.96 10.90
CA PRO A 28 5.13 13.51 11.04
C PRO A 28 3.96 12.98 11.88
N GLN A 29 3.23 13.85 12.57
CA GLN A 29 2.18 13.46 13.50
C GLN A 29 0.79 13.26 12.88
N GLU A 30 0.50 13.74 11.67
CA GLU A 30 -0.91 13.76 11.20
C GLU A 30 -1.36 12.54 10.36
N GLU A 31 -0.46 11.78 9.76
CA GLU A 31 -0.82 10.60 8.95
C GLU A 31 0.22 9.49 9.11
N SER A 32 0.32 8.92 10.32
CA SER A 32 1.09 7.69 10.55
C SER A 32 0.26 6.46 10.17
N ALA A 33 0.94 5.32 9.98
CA ALA A 33 0.31 4.01 9.84
C ALA A 33 -0.83 3.79 10.83
N SER A 34 -1.92 3.21 10.34
CA SER A 34 -3.08 2.95 11.17
C SER A 34 -2.79 1.77 12.09
N VAL A 35 -3.07 1.90 13.39
CA VAL A 35 -3.01 0.76 14.33
C VAL A 35 -3.91 -0.39 13.86
N LEU A 36 -4.91 -0.10 13.01
CA LEU A 36 -5.78 -1.10 12.39
C LEU A 36 -5.06 -2.05 11.42
N GLU A 37 -3.89 -1.69 10.91
CA GLU A 37 -2.99 -2.56 10.11
C GLU A 37 -2.34 -3.64 11.01
N GLU A 38 -2.29 -3.44 12.33
CA GLU A 38 -1.72 -4.39 13.29
C GLU A 38 -2.74 -5.41 13.83
N ILE A 39 -4.02 -5.22 13.50
CA ILE A 39 -5.15 -5.98 14.06
C ILE A 39 -5.57 -7.06 13.06
N GLY A 40 -5.78 -8.28 13.55
CA GLY A 40 -6.30 -9.40 12.75
C GLY A 40 -5.40 -10.63 12.74
N GLY A 41 -4.15 -10.49 13.19
CA GLY A 41 -3.23 -11.61 13.27
C GLY A 41 -2.80 -12.16 11.90
N ASN A 42 -2.97 -11.35 10.84
CA ASN A 42 -2.45 -11.68 9.53
C ASN A 42 -0.92 -11.64 9.53
N PHE A 43 -0.31 -12.17 8.47
CA PHE A 43 1.13 -12.14 8.30
C PHE A 43 1.59 -10.67 8.23
N GLU A 44 2.58 -10.30 9.05
CA GLU A 44 2.99 -8.90 9.22
C GLU A 44 1.79 -7.96 9.50
N GLY A 45 0.80 -8.42 10.26
CA GLY A 45 -0.36 -7.61 10.66
C GLY A 45 -1.51 -7.59 9.66
N ASP A 46 -1.23 -7.26 8.40
CA ASP A 46 -2.24 -6.87 7.39
C ASP A 46 -2.14 -7.61 6.05
N MET A 47 -1.23 -8.59 5.91
CA MET A 47 -1.13 -9.39 4.69
C MET A 47 -1.73 -10.79 4.83
N VAL A 48 -2.67 -11.12 3.94
CA VAL A 48 -3.18 -12.49 3.79
C VAL A 48 -2.41 -13.20 2.70
N LEU A 49 -1.63 -14.20 3.08
CA LEU A 49 -0.82 -15.03 2.20
C LEU A 49 -1.54 -16.35 1.86
N THR A 50 -1.20 -16.91 0.71
CA THR A 50 -1.50 -18.32 0.38
C THR A 50 -0.55 -19.26 1.12
N PRO A 51 -0.90 -20.53 1.34
CA PRO A 51 0.02 -21.51 1.94
C PRO A 51 1.35 -21.64 1.18
N GLU A 52 1.33 -21.49 -0.14
CA GLU A 52 2.53 -21.48 -0.98
C GLU A 52 3.41 -20.26 -0.70
N GLN A 53 2.81 -19.08 -0.55
CA GLN A 53 3.53 -17.86 -0.17
C GLN A 53 4.10 -17.96 1.25
N GLU A 54 3.35 -18.46 2.23
CA GLU A 54 3.86 -18.67 3.60
C GLU A 54 5.08 -19.61 3.61
N ASN A 55 5.01 -20.72 2.87
CA ASN A 55 6.13 -21.63 2.71
C ASN A 55 7.33 -20.95 2.03
N ALA A 56 7.10 -20.14 1.02
CA ALA A 56 8.15 -19.39 0.34
C ALA A 56 8.83 -18.37 1.26
N VAL A 57 8.07 -17.64 2.10
CA VAL A 57 8.64 -16.77 3.15
C VAL A 57 9.50 -17.58 4.12
N LYS A 58 8.97 -18.70 4.62
CA LYS A 58 9.60 -19.49 5.68
C LYS A 58 10.86 -20.21 5.21
N TYR A 59 10.87 -20.71 3.98
CA TYR A 59 11.91 -21.62 3.50
C TYR A 59 12.78 -21.04 2.37
N GLY A 60 12.38 -19.93 1.75
CA GLY A 60 13.20 -19.21 0.79
C GLY A 60 13.42 -19.88 -0.56
N TYR A 61 12.63 -20.91 -0.90
CA TYR A 61 12.82 -21.70 -2.13
C TYR A 61 12.14 -21.12 -3.37
N THR A 62 11.20 -20.19 -3.21
CA THR A 62 10.42 -19.59 -4.30
C THR A 62 10.18 -18.11 -3.99
N ALA A 63 10.08 -17.27 -5.02
CA ALA A 63 9.69 -15.86 -4.83
C ALA A 63 8.19 -15.76 -4.48
N VAL A 64 7.85 -14.98 -3.46
CA VAL A 64 6.44 -14.73 -3.07
C VAL A 64 5.75 -13.71 -4.00
N ILE A 65 6.54 -13.00 -4.80
CA ILE A 65 6.08 -12.14 -5.90
C ILE A 65 6.83 -12.59 -7.15
N GLY A 66 6.17 -13.45 -7.92
CA GLY A 66 6.63 -13.92 -9.23
C GLY A 66 5.65 -13.49 -10.32
N GLU A 67 5.96 -13.79 -11.58
CA GLU A 67 5.09 -13.43 -12.72
C GLU A 67 3.65 -13.97 -12.55
N PHE A 68 3.50 -15.14 -11.90
CA PHE A 68 2.20 -15.73 -11.59
C PHE A 68 1.36 -14.92 -10.60
N TYR A 69 1.99 -14.13 -9.72
CA TYR A 69 1.33 -13.34 -8.70
C TYR A 69 1.06 -11.89 -9.13
N LYS A 70 1.29 -11.57 -10.41
CA LYS A 70 0.99 -10.26 -10.98
C LYS A 70 -0.39 -10.26 -11.62
N TRP A 71 -1.07 -9.12 -11.53
CA TRP A 71 -2.33 -8.93 -12.25
C TRP A 71 -2.11 -8.98 -13.77
N PRO A 72 -2.86 -9.83 -14.50
CA PRO A 72 -2.74 -9.93 -15.95
C PRO A 72 -3.00 -8.59 -16.64
N ASN A 73 -2.15 -8.26 -17.61
CA ASN A 73 -2.19 -7.00 -18.37
C ASN A 73 -2.12 -5.73 -17.50
N ASN A 74 -1.68 -5.85 -16.24
CA ASN A 74 -1.68 -4.78 -15.25
C ASN A 74 -3.09 -4.23 -14.96
N ILE A 75 -4.14 -5.02 -15.24
CA ILE A 75 -5.54 -4.63 -15.01
C ILE A 75 -6.03 -5.33 -13.75
N VAL A 76 -6.55 -4.55 -12.82
CA VAL A 76 -7.15 -5.01 -11.56
C VAL A 76 -8.64 -4.70 -11.61
N PRO A 77 -9.49 -5.67 -11.96
CA PRO A 77 -10.93 -5.52 -11.78
C PRO A 77 -11.24 -5.39 -10.29
N TYR A 78 -12.12 -4.47 -9.91
CA TYR A 78 -12.50 -4.27 -8.51
C TYR A 78 -14.01 -4.01 -8.34
N ALA A 79 -14.54 -4.41 -7.19
CA ALA A 79 -15.89 -4.07 -6.74
C ALA A 79 -15.82 -3.49 -5.33
N ILE A 80 -16.69 -2.54 -5.01
CA ILE A 80 -16.79 -1.95 -3.67
C ILE A 80 -18.14 -2.36 -3.06
N ASP A 81 -18.13 -2.87 -1.84
CA ASP A 81 -19.34 -3.10 -1.07
C ASP A 81 -20.00 -1.76 -0.69
N LYS A 82 -21.04 -1.40 -1.45
CA LYS A 82 -21.77 -0.14 -1.27
C LYS A 82 -22.53 -0.06 0.05
N ASN A 83 -22.75 -1.17 0.75
CA ASN A 83 -23.40 -1.17 2.06
C ASN A 83 -22.40 -0.88 3.18
N ALA A 84 -21.13 -1.22 2.99
CA ALA A 84 -20.07 -0.96 3.97
C ALA A 84 -19.56 0.49 3.93
N PHE A 85 -19.62 1.15 2.77
CA PHE A 85 -19.01 2.46 2.55
C PHE A 85 -20.03 3.54 2.15
N THR A 86 -19.95 4.70 2.80
CA THR A 86 -20.64 5.91 2.34
C THR A 86 -20.14 6.35 0.96
N VAL A 87 -20.91 7.18 0.25
CA VAL A 87 -20.50 7.73 -1.06
C VAL A 87 -19.17 8.47 -0.96
N SER A 88 -18.93 9.21 0.13
CA SER A 88 -17.66 9.91 0.36
C SER A 88 -16.48 8.93 0.45
N GLN A 89 -16.65 7.85 1.21
CA GLN A 89 -15.61 6.82 1.37
C GLN A 89 -15.36 6.05 0.06
N GLN A 90 -16.42 5.74 -0.70
CA GLN A 90 -16.29 5.17 -2.05
C GLN A 90 -15.46 6.08 -2.95
N ASN A 91 -15.69 7.40 -2.91
CA ASN A 91 -14.91 8.38 -3.66
C ASN A 91 -13.45 8.45 -3.18
N SER A 92 -13.18 8.34 -1.87
CA SER A 92 -11.81 8.26 -1.34
C SER A 92 -11.07 7.02 -1.87
N ILE A 93 -11.74 5.86 -1.90
CA ILE A 93 -11.19 4.63 -2.47
C ILE A 93 -10.83 4.84 -3.94
N VAL A 94 -11.78 5.29 -4.75
CA VAL A 94 -11.56 5.53 -6.19
C VAL A 94 -10.45 6.56 -6.43
N SER A 95 -10.41 7.64 -5.64
CA SER A 95 -9.37 8.68 -5.73
C SER A 95 -7.98 8.13 -5.43
N ALA A 96 -7.84 7.27 -4.41
CA ALA A 96 -6.58 6.62 -4.08
C ALA A 96 -6.10 5.68 -5.20
N LEU A 97 -7.02 4.92 -5.81
CA LEU A 97 -6.70 4.07 -6.99
C LEU A 97 -6.18 4.92 -8.15
N GLN A 98 -6.84 6.04 -8.44
CA GLN A 98 -6.40 6.97 -9.49
C GLN A 98 -4.98 7.50 -9.25
N GLN A 99 -4.55 7.69 -8.00
CA GLN A 99 -3.16 8.10 -7.71
C GLN A 99 -2.14 7.06 -8.16
N ILE A 100 -2.45 5.77 -8.02
CA ILE A 100 -1.60 4.68 -8.51
C ILE A 100 -1.59 4.66 -10.04
N GLU A 101 -2.76 4.85 -10.68
CA GLU A 101 -2.88 4.88 -12.15
C GLU A 101 -2.13 6.04 -12.79
N LEU A 102 -2.11 7.22 -12.13
CA LEU A 102 -1.46 8.43 -12.63
C LEU A 102 0.06 8.28 -12.78
N VAL A 103 0.67 7.40 -12.00
CA VAL A 103 2.14 7.23 -11.90
C VAL A 103 2.61 5.86 -12.36
N SER A 104 1.71 5.02 -12.89
CA SER A 104 2.05 3.68 -13.34
C SER A 104 1.20 3.19 -14.51
N CYS A 105 1.55 2.01 -15.03
CA CYS A 105 0.76 1.32 -16.04
C CYS A 105 -0.36 0.44 -15.46
N VAL A 106 -0.54 0.40 -14.13
CA VAL A 106 -1.64 -0.34 -13.50
C VAL A 106 -2.97 0.38 -13.76
N ARG A 107 -4.03 -0.38 -14.04
CA ARG A 107 -5.38 0.15 -14.24
C ARG A 107 -6.38 -0.60 -13.36
N PHE A 108 -7.18 0.15 -12.61
CA PHE A 108 -8.28 -0.36 -11.81
C PHE A 108 -9.58 -0.16 -12.58
N VAL A 109 -10.27 -1.26 -12.86
CA VAL A 109 -11.51 -1.22 -13.64
C VAL A 109 -12.69 -1.71 -12.79
N PRO A 110 -13.84 -1.01 -12.79
CA PRO A 110 -15.04 -1.54 -12.15
C PRO A 110 -15.37 -2.91 -12.73
N ARG A 111 -15.45 -3.90 -11.84
CA ARG A 111 -15.72 -5.28 -12.22
C ARG A 111 -17.10 -5.38 -12.86
N THR A 112 -17.18 -6.16 -13.93
CA THR A 112 -18.40 -6.61 -14.59
C THR A 112 -18.60 -8.11 -14.40
N THR A 113 -17.85 -8.93 -15.14
CA THR A 113 -17.99 -10.39 -15.23
C THR A 113 -16.69 -11.13 -14.93
N GLU A 114 -15.61 -10.39 -14.68
CA GLU A 114 -14.28 -10.94 -14.43
C GLU A 114 -14.32 -11.88 -13.23
N LYS A 115 -13.73 -13.06 -13.40
CA LYS A 115 -13.61 -14.07 -12.35
C LYS A 115 -12.60 -13.63 -11.29
N ASP A 116 -11.52 -13.01 -11.74
CA ASP A 116 -10.40 -12.57 -10.92
C ASP A 116 -10.58 -11.07 -10.64
N TYR A 117 -10.76 -10.70 -9.39
CA TYR A 117 -11.03 -9.31 -9.01
C TYR A 117 -10.80 -9.07 -7.52
N VAL A 118 -10.60 -7.81 -7.17
CA VAL A 118 -10.55 -7.33 -5.78
C VAL A 118 -11.97 -6.96 -5.31
N MET A 119 -12.45 -7.59 -4.24
CA MET A 119 -13.59 -7.10 -3.47
C MET A 119 -13.10 -6.19 -2.36
N VAL A 120 -13.55 -4.93 -2.37
CA VAL A 120 -13.30 -3.97 -1.31
C VAL A 120 -14.45 -4.03 -0.30
N GLN A 121 -14.15 -4.47 0.91
CA GLN A 121 -15.12 -4.65 2.00
C GLN A 121 -14.69 -3.87 3.25
N GLY A 122 -15.60 -3.72 4.23
CA GLY A 122 -15.41 -2.83 5.38
C GLY A 122 -15.50 -3.50 6.73
N ASP A 123 -14.92 -4.69 6.89
CA ASP A 123 -14.82 -5.37 8.18
C ASP A 123 -13.71 -4.74 9.05
N SER A 124 -13.46 -5.34 10.22
CA SER A 124 -12.44 -4.88 11.18
C SER A 124 -11.02 -4.94 10.60
N GLY A 125 -10.23 -3.89 10.84
CA GLY A 125 -8.83 -3.77 10.43
C GLY A 125 -8.60 -3.16 9.04
N CYS A 126 -7.34 -2.90 8.70
CA CYS A 126 -6.89 -2.63 7.34
C CYS A 126 -6.02 -3.83 6.93
N TRP A 127 -6.36 -4.51 5.84
CA TRP A 127 -5.59 -5.67 5.36
C TRP A 127 -5.93 -6.04 3.92
N ALA A 128 -5.03 -6.74 3.25
CA ALA A 128 -5.21 -7.18 1.88
C ALA A 128 -4.61 -8.56 1.60
N THR A 129 -5.17 -9.23 0.59
CA THR A 129 -4.52 -10.40 -0.01
C THR A 129 -3.29 -9.97 -0.79
N LEU A 130 -2.16 -10.66 -0.60
CA LEU A 130 -0.91 -10.36 -1.28
C LEU A 130 -0.90 -10.85 -2.74
N GLY A 131 -0.80 -9.91 -3.68
CA GLY A 131 -0.69 -10.18 -5.13
C GLY A 131 -1.95 -10.77 -5.76
N HIS A 132 -1.89 -11.07 -7.06
CA HIS A 132 -2.94 -11.78 -7.78
C HIS A 132 -2.85 -13.29 -7.48
N ARG A 133 -3.97 -13.90 -7.08
CA ARG A 133 -4.04 -15.35 -6.80
C ARG A 133 -5.14 -16.09 -7.57
N GLY A 134 -5.83 -15.40 -8.46
CA GLY A 134 -7.02 -15.88 -9.14
C GLY A 134 -8.28 -15.85 -8.26
N GLY A 135 -9.45 -15.80 -8.91
CA GLY A 135 -10.74 -15.68 -8.24
C GLY A 135 -10.94 -14.35 -7.49
N MET A 136 -11.96 -14.32 -6.64
CA MET A 136 -12.23 -13.18 -5.76
C MET A 136 -11.21 -13.12 -4.63
N GLN A 137 -10.57 -11.96 -4.47
CA GLN A 137 -9.64 -11.68 -3.37
C GLN A 137 -10.00 -10.35 -2.70
N THR A 138 -9.56 -10.17 -1.46
CA THR A 138 -10.08 -9.10 -0.61
C THR A 138 -9.05 -8.00 -0.39
N VAL A 139 -9.52 -6.77 -0.44
CA VAL A 139 -8.94 -5.61 0.26
C VAL A 139 -9.96 -5.17 1.31
N ASN A 140 -9.59 -5.21 2.57
CA ASN A 140 -10.44 -4.81 3.69
C ASN A 140 -10.03 -3.44 4.20
N LEU A 141 -11.00 -2.53 4.27
CA LEU A 141 -10.79 -1.18 4.74
C LEU A 141 -11.87 -0.84 5.78
N GLN A 142 -11.56 -0.96 7.07
CA GLN A 142 -12.49 -0.54 8.11
C GLN A 142 -12.93 0.93 7.91
N PRO A 143 -14.23 1.21 7.70
CA PRO A 143 -14.71 2.54 7.30
C PRO A 143 -14.35 3.66 8.29
N SER A 144 -14.21 3.34 9.58
CA SER A 144 -13.91 4.31 10.63
C SER A 144 -12.43 4.64 10.81
N GLY A 145 -11.51 4.02 10.08
CA GLY A 145 -10.07 4.28 10.28
C GLY A 145 -9.13 3.97 9.10
N CYS A 146 -9.56 3.25 8.07
CA CYS A 146 -8.73 2.93 6.90
C CYS A 146 -8.96 3.84 5.69
N MET A 147 -9.60 5.01 5.90
CA MET A 147 -10.07 5.88 4.80
C MET A 147 -9.09 6.99 4.41
N THR A 148 -7.89 7.02 4.99
CA THR A 148 -6.83 7.93 4.54
C THR A 148 -6.31 7.49 3.18
N ARG A 149 -5.84 8.44 2.36
CA ARG A 149 -5.33 8.14 1.03
C ARG A 149 -4.17 7.14 1.07
N GLY A 150 -3.19 7.34 1.97
CA GLY A 150 -2.03 6.46 2.03
C GLY A 150 -2.35 5.06 2.55
N THR A 151 -3.28 4.89 3.49
CA THR A 151 -3.70 3.55 3.92
C THR A 151 -4.41 2.81 2.78
N ILE A 152 -5.30 3.47 2.03
CA ILE A 152 -5.93 2.82 0.87
C ILE A 152 -4.88 2.43 -0.19
N ILE A 153 -3.93 3.32 -0.49
CA ILE A 153 -2.81 3.01 -1.40
C ILE A 153 -1.99 1.83 -0.88
N HIS A 154 -1.69 1.78 0.41
CA HIS A 154 -0.94 0.71 1.06
C HIS A 154 -1.60 -0.66 0.84
N GLU A 155 -2.89 -0.78 1.15
CA GLU A 155 -3.62 -2.04 0.94
C GLU A 155 -3.70 -2.46 -0.53
N PHE A 156 -3.83 -1.49 -1.44
CA PHE A 156 -3.83 -1.78 -2.86
C PHE A 156 -2.44 -2.11 -3.40
N LEU A 157 -1.36 -1.62 -2.79
CA LEU A 157 -0.01 -2.07 -3.09
C LEU A 157 0.19 -3.52 -2.65
N HIS A 158 -0.32 -3.94 -1.49
CA HIS A 158 -0.36 -5.36 -1.13
C HIS A 158 -1.10 -6.20 -2.17
N ALA A 159 -2.28 -5.77 -2.61
CA ALA A 159 -3.03 -6.45 -3.68
C ALA A 159 -2.25 -6.51 -5.01
N LEU A 160 -1.36 -5.55 -5.27
CA LEU A 160 -0.46 -5.54 -6.42
C LEU A 160 0.80 -6.40 -6.24
N GLY A 161 1.03 -6.92 -5.04
CA GLY A 161 2.16 -7.77 -4.70
C GLY A 161 3.30 -7.01 -4.04
N PHE A 162 3.06 -5.95 -3.27
CA PHE A 162 4.08 -5.31 -2.45
C PHE A 162 4.04 -5.89 -1.04
N VAL A 163 5.22 -6.07 -0.46
CA VAL A 163 5.39 -6.43 0.95
C VAL A 163 5.96 -5.22 1.70
N HIS A 164 6.06 -5.33 3.01
CA HIS A 164 6.56 -4.23 3.81
C HIS A 164 8.05 -3.93 3.60
N MET A 165 8.38 -2.64 3.66
CA MET A 165 9.74 -2.14 3.47
C MET A 165 10.67 -2.53 4.62
N GLN A 166 10.20 -2.57 5.88
CA GLN A 166 11.04 -2.97 7.01
C GLN A 166 11.44 -4.46 6.99
N SER A 167 10.79 -5.26 6.15
CA SER A 167 11.11 -6.68 5.96
C SER A 167 12.06 -6.91 4.78
N ALA A 168 12.54 -5.86 4.11
CA ALA A 168 13.52 -6.01 3.04
C ALA A 168 14.78 -6.76 3.49
N SER A 169 15.37 -7.52 2.57
CA SER A 169 16.48 -8.43 2.88
C SER A 169 17.74 -7.71 3.40
N ASP A 170 17.89 -6.44 3.03
CA ASP A 170 18.99 -5.54 3.36
C ASP A 170 18.65 -4.53 4.48
N ARG A 171 17.46 -4.64 5.10
CA ARG A 171 16.95 -3.65 6.06
C ARG A 171 17.87 -3.36 7.24
N ASP A 172 18.67 -4.35 7.67
CA ASP A 172 19.60 -4.20 8.80
C ASP A 172 20.76 -3.23 8.51
N PHE A 173 20.98 -2.81 7.25
CA PHE A 173 21.89 -1.70 6.93
C PHE A 173 21.28 -0.32 7.23
N TYR A 174 19.95 -0.24 7.37
CA TYR A 174 19.20 1.01 7.39
C TYR A 174 18.45 1.25 8.71
N VAL A 175 17.98 0.19 9.35
CA VAL A 175 17.24 0.25 10.63
C VAL A 175 17.77 -0.79 11.59
N ASP A 176 17.64 -0.52 12.89
CA ASP A 176 17.75 -1.52 13.95
C ASP A 176 16.36 -1.88 14.47
N ILE A 177 16.15 -3.17 14.76
CA ILE A 177 14.91 -3.66 15.38
C ILE A 177 15.13 -3.85 16.88
N ASN A 178 14.37 -3.10 17.69
CA ASN A 178 14.37 -3.23 19.13
C ASN A 178 13.38 -4.33 19.56
N TYR A 179 13.83 -5.58 19.51
CA TYR A 179 13.01 -6.75 19.85
C TYR A 179 12.44 -6.73 21.28
N ASN A 180 13.07 -6.00 22.21
CA ASN A 180 12.60 -5.89 23.59
C ASN A 180 11.37 -4.98 23.74
N ALA A 181 11.11 -4.10 22.77
CA ALA A 181 9.95 -3.22 22.76
C ALA A 181 8.75 -3.83 22.01
N ILE A 182 8.92 -4.98 21.34
CA ILE A 182 7.86 -5.62 20.56
C ILE A 182 6.92 -6.40 21.48
N GLN A 183 5.61 -6.32 21.22
CA GLN A 183 4.60 -7.15 21.88
C GLN A 183 4.93 -8.65 21.79
N ALA A 184 4.74 -9.37 22.89
CA ALA A 184 4.99 -10.81 22.93
C ALA A 184 4.18 -11.54 21.85
N GLY A 185 4.84 -12.37 21.04
CA GLY A 185 4.23 -13.11 19.94
C GLY A 185 4.12 -12.33 18.63
N LYS A 186 4.64 -11.09 18.55
CA LYS A 186 4.64 -10.27 17.33
C LYS A 186 6.01 -10.13 16.67
N GLN A 187 7.04 -10.80 17.20
CA GLN A 187 8.41 -10.71 16.69
C GLN A 187 8.56 -11.16 15.24
N SER A 188 7.75 -12.13 14.79
CA SER A 188 7.75 -12.63 13.42
C SER A 188 7.36 -11.55 12.38
N ASN A 189 6.60 -10.53 12.78
CA ASN A 189 6.24 -9.41 11.89
C ASN A 189 7.44 -8.51 11.53
N PHE A 190 8.59 -8.75 12.16
CA PHE A 190 9.84 -8.03 11.93
C PHE A 190 10.90 -8.96 11.36
N GLU A 191 10.57 -10.17 10.91
CA GLU A 191 11.52 -11.01 10.20
C GLU A 191 11.78 -10.44 8.81
N ARG A 192 13.04 -10.45 8.37
CA ARG A 192 13.40 -10.01 7.02
C ARG A 192 13.23 -11.16 6.04
N TYR A 193 12.81 -10.83 4.82
CA TYR A 193 12.83 -11.77 3.72
C TYR A 193 14.26 -12.16 3.34
N SER A 194 14.44 -13.39 2.88
CA SER A 194 15.66 -13.78 2.17
C SER A 194 15.73 -13.03 0.82
N SER A 195 16.94 -12.73 0.35
CA SER A 195 17.16 -12.04 -0.93
C SER A 195 16.63 -12.79 -2.15
N ASN A 196 16.33 -14.09 -2.00
CA ASN A 196 15.78 -14.92 -3.07
C ASN A 196 14.23 -14.93 -3.09
N VAL A 197 13.58 -14.26 -2.13
CA VAL A 197 12.12 -14.31 -1.94
C VAL A 197 11.43 -13.07 -2.51
N ILE A 198 12.08 -11.91 -2.41
CA ILE A 198 11.58 -10.61 -2.89
C ILE A 198 12.69 -9.95 -3.71
N ASP A 199 12.36 -9.54 -4.93
CA ASP A 199 13.26 -8.71 -5.75
C ASP A 199 13.15 -7.23 -5.33
N ASP A 200 14.28 -6.59 -5.07
CA ASP A 200 14.35 -5.16 -4.78
C ASP A 200 14.41 -4.30 -6.06
N PHE A 201 14.51 -4.95 -7.23
CA PHE A 201 14.66 -4.37 -8.56
C PHE A 201 15.89 -3.46 -8.70
N GLY A 202 16.91 -3.66 -7.87
CA GLY A 202 18.08 -2.80 -7.71
C GLY A 202 17.75 -1.42 -7.12
N ILE A 203 16.60 -1.27 -6.45
CA ILE A 203 16.15 -0.02 -5.85
C ILE A 203 16.45 -0.07 -4.33
N PRO A 204 17.32 0.82 -3.81
CA PRO A 204 17.72 0.80 -2.40
C PRO A 204 16.56 1.01 -1.41
N TYR A 205 16.78 0.61 -0.16
CA TYR A 205 15.86 0.83 0.96
C TYR A 205 15.23 2.23 0.99
N ASP A 206 13.95 2.29 1.37
CA ASP A 206 13.17 3.51 1.30
C ASP A 206 12.44 3.84 2.60
N TYR A 207 13.03 4.73 3.41
CA TYR A 207 12.40 5.19 4.65
C TYR A 207 11.05 5.88 4.44
N ASP A 208 10.85 6.54 3.28
CA ASP A 208 9.62 7.25 2.95
C ASP A 208 8.56 6.36 2.29
N SER A 209 8.83 5.06 2.11
CA SER A 209 7.88 4.13 1.50
C SER A 209 6.56 4.12 2.27
N VAL A 210 5.44 4.16 1.54
CA VAL A 210 4.11 3.96 2.15
C VAL A 210 3.96 2.54 2.72
N MET A 211 4.81 1.60 2.29
CA MET A 211 4.90 0.24 2.80
C MET A 211 5.83 0.10 4.00
N HIS A 212 6.37 1.18 4.55
CA HIS A 212 7.20 1.12 5.76
C HIS A 212 6.32 1.22 7.01
N TYR A 213 6.60 0.39 8.01
CA TYR A 213 6.05 0.52 9.35
C TYR A 213 6.45 1.82 10.06
N PRO A 214 5.65 2.32 11.01
CA PRO A 214 6.03 3.41 11.89
C PRO A 214 7.07 2.96 12.93
N ARG A 215 7.72 3.93 13.59
CA ARG A 215 8.73 3.69 14.64
C ARG A 215 8.21 2.84 15.80
N THR A 216 6.93 2.92 16.11
CA THR A 216 6.29 2.28 17.26
C THR A 216 5.41 1.09 16.87
N ALA A 217 5.58 0.53 15.66
CA ALA A 217 4.77 -0.60 15.20
C ALA A 217 4.83 -1.77 16.20
N PHE A 218 3.70 -2.37 16.55
CA PHE A 218 3.60 -3.48 17.50
C PHE A 218 4.32 -3.24 18.83
N THR A 219 4.42 -2.00 19.28
CA THR A 219 5.09 -1.67 20.55
C THR A 219 4.30 -2.20 21.74
N ALA A 220 5.00 -2.76 22.73
CA ALA A 220 4.43 -3.24 23.99
C ALA A 220 4.28 -2.12 25.03
N ASN A 221 5.05 -1.04 24.89
CA ASN A 221 5.25 -0.04 25.94
C ASN A 221 5.42 1.39 25.41
N GLY A 222 5.12 1.64 24.14
CA GLY A 222 5.26 2.95 23.49
C GLY A 222 6.70 3.28 23.05
N GLN A 223 7.68 2.42 23.33
CA GLN A 223 9.04 2.60 22.83
C GLN A 223 9.13 2.26 21.34
N GLU A 224 10.13 2.82 20.67
CA GLU A 224 10.42 2.52 19.27
C GLU A 224 10.83 1.05 19.13
N THR A 225 10.15 0.35 18.22
CA THR A 225 10.47 -1.01 17.76
C THR A 225 11.36 -0.97 16.52
N ILE A 226 11.29 0.10 15.71
CA ILE A 226 12.14 0.32 14.54
C ILE A 226 12.88 1.65 14.68
N ILE A 227 14.22 1.58 14.66
CA ILE A 227 15.10 2.72 14.88
C ILE A 227 15.92 2.96 13.61
N PRO A 228 15.65 4.03 12.83
CA PRO A 228 16.49 4.40 11.70
C PRO A 228 17.93 4.71 12.11
N LYS A 229 18.90 4.11 11.41
CA LYS A 229 20.33 4.36 11.62
C LYS A 229 20.76 5.74 11.17
N GLN A 230 20.09 6.27 10.14
CA GLN A 230 20.30 7.64 9.69
C GLN A 230 19.58 8.63 10.62
N PRO A 231 20.30 9.55 11.29
CA PRO A 231 19.69 10.53 12.18
C PRO A 231 18.68 11.44 11.46
N GLY A 232 17.57 11.75 12.13
CA GLY A 232 16.57 12.71 11.65
C GLY A 232 15.61 12.19 10.56
N VAL A 233 15.76 10.94 10.12
CA VAL A 233 14.86 10.34 9.13
C VAL A 233 13.55 9.89 9.78
N ALA A 234 12.43 10.17 9.12
CA ALA A 234 11.10 9.69 9.49
C ALA A 234 10.74 8.42 8.72
N ILE A 235 9.88 7.59 9.30
CA ILE A 235 9.33 6.36 8.70
C ILE A 235 7.85 6.24 9.05
N GLY A 236 7.09 5.44 8.29
CA GLY A 236 5.70 5.12 8.59
C GLY A 236 4.65 6.10 8.10
N GLN A 237 4.96 6.88 7.05
CA GLN A 237 4.02 7.83 6.48
C GLN A 237 2.83 7.13 5.79
N ARG A 238 1.65 7.77 5.86
CA ARG A 238 0.41 7.38 5.15
C ARG A 238 -0.17 8.54 4.32
N VAL A 239 0.73 9.33 3.73
CA VAL A 239 0.39 10.42 2.80
C VAL A 239 0.14 9.87 1.39
N GLY A 240 1.03 9.03 0.88
CA GLY A 240 0.94 8.46 -0.48
C GLY A 240 2.23 7.80 -0.95
N LEU A 241 2.30 7.45 -2.24
CA LEU A 241 3.46 6.77 -2.83
C LEU A 241 4.74 7.61 -2.73
N SER A 242 5.82 6.99 -2.27
CA SER A 242 7.16 7.57 -2.40
C SER A 242 7.65 7.51 -3.85
N TYR A 243 8.73 8.23 -4.15
CA TYR A 243 9.40 8.11 -5.45
C TYR A 243 9.91 6.69 -5.73
N LYS A 244 10.37 5.97 -4.70
CA LYS A 244 10.90 4.60 -4.88
C LYS A 244 9.78 3.56 -4.93
N ASP A 245 8.65 3.79 -4.27
CA ASP A 245 7.43 2.98 -4.45
C ASP A 245 7.01 3.02 -5.93
N ILE A 246 6.93 4.21 -6.52
CA ILE A 246 6.58 4.39 -7.94
C ILE A 246 7.57 3.65 -8.86
N LYS A 247 8.88 3.72 -8.56
CA LYS A 247 9.89 3.01 -9.35
C LYS A 247 9.73 1.50 -9.26
N ARG A 248 9.55 0.95 -8.06
CA ARG A 248 9.31 -0.49 -7.86
C ARG A 248 8.04 -0.93 -8.58
N LEU A 249 6.99 -0.11 -8.51
CA LEU A 249 5.71 -0.41 -9.17
C LEU A 249 5.85 -0.50 -10.67
N ASN A 250 6.56 0.45 -11.29
CA ASN A 250 6.82 0.43 -12.72
C ASN A 250 7.86 -0.62 -13.15
N LYS A 251 8.70 -1.13 -12.24
CA LYS A 251 9.54 -2.30 -12.51
C LYS A 251 8.74 -3.59 -12.50
N LEU A 252 7.81 -3.71 -11.55
CA LEU A 252 6.93 -4.87 -11.42
C LEU A 252 5.90 -4.93 -12.57
N TYR A 253 5.35 -3.77 -12.97
CA TYR A 253 4.34 -3.59 -14.01
C TYR A 253 4.83 -2.61 -15.13
N PRO A 254 5.77 -3.02 -16.01
CA PRO A 254 6.48 -2.10 -16.90
C PRO A 254 5.76 -1.71 -18.21
N LYS A 255 4.65 -2.37 -18.57
CA LYS A 255 3.99 -2.19 -19.88
C LYS A 255 2.66 -1.47 -19.75
N CYS A 256 2.51 -0.30 -20.38
CA CYS A 256 1.22 0.36 -20.55
C CYS A 256 0.55 -0.19 -21.81
N TYR A 257 -0.76 -0.41 -21.77
CA TYR A 257 -1.57 -0.84 -22.91
C TYR A 257 -2.45 0.32 -23.39
#